data_AF-A0A6P2B419-F1
#
_entry.id   AF-A0A6P2B419-F1
#
_cell.length_a   1.000
_cell.length_b   1.000
_cell.length_c   1.000
_cell.angle_alpha   90.00
_cell.angle_beta   90.00
_cell.angle_gamma   90.00
#
_symmetry.space_group_name_H-M   'P 1'
#
loop_
_entity.id
_entity.type
_entity.pdbx_description
1 polymer ?
#
loop_
_entity_poly.entity_id
_entity_poly.type
_entity_poly.pdbx_seq_one_letter_code
_entity_poly.pdbx_strand_id
1 'polypeptide(L)'
;MNYESGVFYSKQVGYVDNVDARMWHSALRKHTKTAESPLVAVVDMQQIDRLCPTVVQVFSAALALPDMLGVIIISDQVMGSRNERVMSKLSALPGVRVFSSAESAMAYARTQLHPALSVNGAPMTHYRMGHAL
;
A
#
# COMPACT_ATOMS: atom_id res chain seq x y z
N MET A 1 -5.72 -14.63 2.78
CA MET A 1 -4.49 -13.85 2.57
C MET A 1 -3.62 -14.65 1.62
N ASN A 2 -2.98 -14.02 0.64
CA ASN A 2 -2.12 -14.68 -0.36
C ASN A 2 -0.83 -13.87 -0.54
N TYR A 3 0.28 -14.53 -0.81
CA TYR A 3 1.55 -13.88 -1.13
C TYR A 3 2.06 -14.37 -2.49
N GLU A 4 2.25 -13.45 -3.42
CA GLU A 4 2.72 -13.77 -4.76
C GLU A 4 3.56 -12.62 -5.33
N SER A 5 4.74 -12.94 -5.86
CA SER A 5 5.60 -11.99 -6.57
C SER A 5 5.84 -10.66 -5.83
N GLY A 6 6.14 -10.71 -4.53
CA GLY A 6 6.37 -9.52 -3.71
C GLY A 6 5.10 -8.78 -3.26
N VAL A 7 3.91 -9.27 -3.61
CA VAL A 7 2.64 -8.69 -3.16
C VAL A 7 1.99 -9.59 -2.10
N PHE A 8 1.81 -9.05 -0.90
CA PHE A 8 0.99 -9.67 0.14
C PHE A 8 -0.45 -9.13 0.05
N TYR A 9 -1.34 -9.91 -0.55
CA TYR A 9 -2.75 -9.55 -0.71
C TYR A 9 -3.61 -10.09 0.45
N SER A 10 -4.45 -9.23 1.01
CA SER A 10 -5.45 -9.61 2.00
C SER A 10 -6.77 -8.91 1.74
N LYS A 11 -7.88 -9.64 1.87
CA LYS A 11 -9.23 -9.08 1.85
C LYS A 11 -9.81 -9.16 3.26
N GLN A 12 -10.38 -8.05 3.70
CA GLN A 12 -11.00 -7.88 5.01
C GLN A 12 -12.49 -7.61 4.81
N VAL A 13 -13.32 -8.29 5.59
CA VAL A 13 -14.79 -8.22 5.48
C VAL A 13 -15.40 -8.08 6.86
N GLY A 14 -16.52 -7.36 6.97
CA GLY A 14 -17.26 -7.21 8.21
C GLY A 14 -16.55 -6.32 9.24
N TYR A 15 -16.44 -6.80 10.48
CA TYR A 15 -15.79 -6.09 11.56
C TYR A 15 -14.32 -6.53 11.68
N VAL A 16 -13.39 -5.57 11.56
CA VAL A 16 -11.97 -5.83 11.80
C VAL A 16 -11.60 -5.32 13.18
N ASP A 17 -11.26 -6.26 14.05
CA ASP A 17 -10.88 -5.97 15.42
C ASP A 17 -9.35 -6.00 15.64
N ASN A 18 -8.93 -5.95 16.91
CA ASN A 18 -7.52 -5.98 17.27
C ASN A 18 -6.88 -7.36 17.05
N VAL A 19 -7.64 -8.45 17.19
CA VAL A 19 -7.17 -9.81 16.94
C VAL A 19 -6.91 -9.99 15.45
N ASP A 20 -7.86 -9.60 14.60
CA ASP A 20 -7.74 -9.68 13.14
C ASP A 20 -6.54 -8.89 12.63
N ALA A 21 -6.38 -7.64 13.12
CA ALA A 21 -5.26 -6.79 12.75
C ALA A 21 -3.91 -7.43 13.16
N ARG A 22 -3.81 -7.98 14.37
CA ARG A 22 -2.58 -8.65 14.84
C ARG A 22 -2.29 -9.92 14.05
N MET A 23 -3.31 -10.69 13.69
CA MET A 23 -3.17 -11.88 12.85
C MET A 23 -2.64 -11.50 11.47
N TRP A 24 -3.19 -10.44 10.86
CA TRP A 24 -2.71 -9.90 9.59
C TRP A 24 -1.23 -9.48 9.68
N HIS A 25 -0.86 -8.72 10.70
CA HIS A 25 0.54 -8.29 10.89
C HIS A 25 1.49 -9.48 11.12
N SER A 26 1.05 -10.49 11.88
CA SER A 26 1.84 -11.71 12.10
C SER A 26 2.07 -12.48 10.79
N ALA A 27 1.02 -12.61 9.97
CA ALA A 27 1.11 -13.25 8.65
C ALA A 27 2.04 -12.46 7.72
N LEU A 28 1.87 -11.14 7.63
CA LEU A 28 2.76 -10.27 6.84
C LEU A 28 4.22 -10.41 7.26
N ARG A 29 4.50 -10.35 8.57
CA ARG A 29 5.85 -10.51 9.14
C ARG A 29 6.46 -11.87 8.84
N LYS A 30 5.67 -12.93 8.70
CA LYS A 30 6.18 -14.24 8.29
C LYS A 30 6.77 -14.17 6.89
N HIS A 31 6.09 -13.49 5.97
CA HIS A 31 6.56 -13.34 4.59
C HIS A 31 7.75 -12.38 4.50
N THR A 32 7.80 -11.30 5.29
CA THR A 32 8.95 -10.37 5.26
C THR A 32 10.25 -11.05 5.73
N LYS A 33 10.17 -12.05 6.62
CA LYS A 33 11.34 -12.79 7.10
C LYS A 33 11.88 -13.82 6.12
N THR A 34 11.05 -14.29 5.20
CA THR A 34 11.39 -15.37 4.27
C THR A 34 11.51 -14.90 2.83
N ALA A 35 11.09 -13.67 2.54
CA ALA A 35 11.14 -13.11 1.20
C ALA A 35 12.59 -12.76 0.84
N GLU A 36 13.01 -13.18 -0.34
CA GLU A 36 14.30 -12.79 -0.94
C GLU A 36 14.24 -11.39 -1.56
N SER A 37 13.03 -10.80 -1.64
CA SER A 37 12.76 -9.51 -2.26
C SER A 37 11.88 -8.63 -1.38
N PRO A 38 11.98 -7.30 -1.53
CA PRO A 38 11.06 -6.36 -0.89
C PRO A 38 9.61 -6.65 -1.26
N LEU A 39 8.69 -6.33 -0.36
CA LEU A 39 7.26 -6.60 -0.54
C LEU A 39 6.37 -5.38 -0.28
N VAL A 40 5.20 -5.44 -0.89
CA VAL A 40 4.11 -4.48 -0.74
C VAL A 40 2.90 -5.22 -0.20
N ALA A 41 2.23 -4.68 0.82
CA ALA A 41 0.95 -5.23 1.28
C ALA A 41 -0.20 -4.53 0.56
N VAL A 42 -1.14 -5.30 0.03
CA VAL A 42 -2.40 -4.81 -0.52
C VAL A 42 -3.55 -5.32 0.35
N VAL A 43 -4.33 -4.40 0.90
CA VAL A 43 -5.44 -4.70 1.80
C VAL A 43 -6.74 -4.20 1.20
N ASP A 44 -7.57 -5.12 0.73
CA ASP A 44 -8.93 -4.85 0.29
C ASP A 44 -9.85 -4.71 1.51
N MET A 45 -10.38 -3.50 1.69
CA MET A 45 -11.26 -3.08 2.78
C MET A 45 -12.64 -2.63 2.27
N GLN A 46 -13.00 -2.92 1.02
CA GLN A 46 -14.26 -2.44 0.43
C GLN A 46 -15.51 -2.99 1.11
N GLN A 47 -15.40 -4.15 1.79
CA GLN A 47 -16.51 -4.83 2.46
C GLN A 47 -16.40 -4.76 3.99
N ILE A 48 -15.71 -3.74 4.53
CA ILE A 48 -15.60 -3.53 5.97
C ILE A 48 -16.78 -2.69 6.46
N ASP A 49 -17.51 -3.24 7.43
CA ASP A 49 -18.55 -2.52 8.16
C ASP A 49 -17.95 -1.62 9.24
N ARG A 50 -16.92 -2.10 9.94
CA ARG A 50 -16.32 -1.38 11.06
C ARG A 50 -14.83 -1.68 11.27
N LEU A 51 -14.06 -0.63 11.52
CA LEU A 51 -12.65 -0.70 11.91
C LEU A 51 -12.45 -0.39 13.40
N CYS A 52 -11.65 -1.20 14.08
CA CYS A 52 -11.15 -0.86 15.40
C CYS A 52 -10.04 0.21 15.31
N PRO A 53 -10.00 1.22 16.20
CA PRO A 53 -8.96 2.25 16.18
C PRO A 53 -7.52 1.70 16.33
N THR A 54 -7.34 0.52 16.93
CA THR A 54 -6.03 -0.13 17.10
C THR A 54 -5.39 -0.53 15.77
N VAL A 55 -6.17 -0.65 14.70
CA VAL A 55 -5.67 -0.95 13.34
C VAL A 55 -4.58 0.04 12.91
N VAL A 56 -4.69 1.32 13.29
CA VAL A 56 -3.68 2.34 12.97
C VAL A 56 -2.30 1.98 13.53
N GLN A 57 -2.23 1.51 14.78
CA GLN A 57 -0.98 1.10 15.41
C GLN A 57 -0.39 -0.14 14.73
N VAL A 58 -1.25 -1.07 14.32
CA VAL A 58 -0.83 -2.30 13.64
C VAL A 58 -0.27 -1.99 12.25
N PHE A 59 -0.89 -1.09 11.49
CA PHE A 59 -0.39 -0.67 10.18
C PHE A 59 0.93 0.09 10.31
N SER A 60 1.05 0.96 11.31
CA SER A 60 2.32 1.63 11.62
C SER A 60 3.43 0.62 11.96
N ALA A 61 3.12 -0.43 12.71
CA ALA A 61 4.09 -1.49 13.02
C ALA A 61 4.46 -2.32 11.78
N ALA A 62 3.49 -2.58 10.89
CA ALA A 62 3.73 -3.27 9.62
C ALA A 62 4.71 -2.49 8.72
N LEU A 63 4.58 -1.16 8.66
CA LEU A 63 5.49 -0.30 7.89
C LEU A 63 6.91 -0.28 8.45
N ALA A 64 7.10 -0.65 9.72
CA ALA A 64 8.42 -0.77 10.33
C ALA A 64 9.07 -2.15 10.12
N LEU A 65 8.42 -3.07 9.39
CA LEU A 65 9.01 -4.36 9.05
C LEU A 65 10.16 -4.17 8.04
N PRO A 66 11.24 -4.97 8.14
CA PRO A 66 12.30 -4.95 7.15
C PRO A 66 11.75 -5.38 5.79
N ASP A 67 12.32 -4.80 4.73
CA ASP A 67 11.96 -5.09 3.32
C ASP A 67 10.51 -4.75 2.94
N MET A 68 9.82 -3.98 3.79
CA MET A 68 8.49 -3.47 3.52
C MET A 68 8.58 -2.16 2.74
N LEU A 69 8.01 -2.14 1.53
CA LEU A 69 7.98 -0.95 0.68
C LEU A 69 6.80 -0.03 1.01
N GLY A 70 5.68 -0.59 1.47
CA GLY A 70 4.49 0.18 1.81
C GLY A 70 3.22 -0.64 1.87
N VAL A 71 2.15 0.00 2.35
CA VAL A 71 0.82 -0.60 2.45
C VAL A 71 -0.14 0.14 1.53
N ILE A 72 -0.83 -0.62 0.70
CA ILE A 72 -1.87 -0.14 -0.20
C ILE A 72 -3.22 -0.61 0.36
N ILE A 73 -4.15 0.32 0.51
CA ILE A 73 -5.50 0.03 0.97
C ILE A 73 -6.47 0.28 -0.18
N ILE A 74 -7.35 -0.68 -0.44
CA ILE A 74 -8.47 -0.50 -1.36
C ILE A 74 -9.71 -0.25 -0.52
N SER A 75 -10.34 0.90 -0.67
CA SER A 75 -11.52 1.29 0.11
C SER A 75 -12.49 2.07 -0.76
N ASP A 76 -13.79 1.90 -0.51
CA ASP A 76 -14.81 2.70 -1.19
C ASP A 76 -14.81 4.14 -0.63
N GLN A 77 -15.20 5.11 -1.46
CA GLN A 77 -15.26 6.51 -1.05
C GLN A 77 -16.37 6.78 -0.03
N VAL A 78 -17.37 5.91 0.04
CA VAL A 78 -18.51 6.06 0.94
C VAL A 78 -18.30 5.19 2.18
N MET A 79 -17.38 5.60 3.04
CA MET A 79 -17.28 5.04 4.39
C MET A 79 -18.21 5.76 5.36
N GLY A 80 -18.87 5.00 6.24
CA GLY A 80 -19.55 5.60 7.39
C GLY A 80 -18.58 6.39 8.28
N SER A 81 -19.06 7.47 8.90
CA SER A 81 -18.26 8.44 9.68
C SER A 81 -17.34 7.81 10.74
N ARG A 82 -17.70 6.64 11.26
CA ARG A 82 -16.91 5.91 12.26
C ARG A 82 -15.62 5.32 11.68
N ASN A 83 -15.66 4.83 10.44
CA ASN A 83 -14.48 4.28 9.76
C ASN A 83 -13.67 5.39 9.11
N GLU A 84 -14.31 6.47 8.67
CA GLU A 84 -13.66 7.65 8.09
C GLU A 84 -12.53 8.19 8.99
N ARG A 85 -12.77 8.29 10.31
CA ARG A 85 -11.75 8.74 11.27
C ARG A 85 -10.56 7.79 11.34
N VAL A 86 -10.77 6.49 11.21
CA VAL A 86 -9.68 5.49 11.22
C VAL A 86 -8.93 5.54 9.90
N MET A 87 -9.65 5.59 8.77
CA MET A 87 -9.07 5.68 7.44
C MET A 87 -8.28 6.97 7.22
N SER A 88 -8.77 8.11 7.73
CA SER A 88 -8.05 9.38 7.72
C SER A 88 -6.69 9.28 8.44
N LYS A 89 -6.64 8.55 9.55
CA LYS A 89 -5.37 8.30 10.25
C LYS A 89 -4.47 7.34 9.50
N LEU A 90 -5.04 6.30 8.87
CA LEU A 90 -4.29 5.35 8.06
C LEU A 90 -3.69 6.02 6.83
N SER A 91 -4.44 6.85 6.11
CA SER A 91 -3.96 7.55 4.92
C SER A 91 -2.90 8.62 5.23
N ALA A 92 -2.87 9.12 6.46
CA ALA A 92 -1.83 10.03 6.94
C ALA A 92 -0.50 9.33 7.30
N LEU A 93 -0.46 8.00 7.38
CA LEU A 93 0.78 7.27 7.66
C LEU A 93 1.72 7.32 6.44
N PRO A 94 3.01 7.68 6.62
CA PRO A 94 4.00 7.60 5.55
C PRO A 94 4.11 6.17 5.03
N GLY A 95 4.05 5.99 3.70
CA GLY A 95 4.07 4.66 3.08
C GLY A 95 2.70 3.97 2.99
N VAL A 96 1.61 4.62 3.40
CA VAL A 96 0.24 4.19 3.08
C VAL A 96 -0.28 4.93 1.85
N ARG A 97 -0.92 4.18 0.94
CA ARG A 97 -1.67 4.72 -0.19
C ARG A 97 -3.06 4.10 -0.26
N VAL A 98 -4.06 4.92 -0.50
CA VAL A 98 -5.46 4.48 -0.58
C VAL A 98 -5.95 4.62 -2.01
N PHE A 99 -6.60 3.59 -2.54
CA PHE A 99 -7.20 3.57 -3.87
C PHE A 99 -8.65 3.14 -3.77
N SER A 100 -9.47 3.56 -4.74
CA SER A 100 -10.87 3.15 -4.86
C SER A 100 -11.07 1.86 -5.65
N SER A 101 -10.05 1.41 -6.39
CA SER A 101 -10.13 0.22 -7.25
C SER A 101 -8.96 -0.74 -7.02
N ALA A 102 -9.24 -2.03 -7.14
CA ALA A 102 -8.22 -3.07 -7.07
C ALA A 102 -7.23 -2.96 -8.24
N GLU A 103 -7.70 -2.58 -9.42
CA GLU A 103 -6.85 -2.42 -10.61
C GLU A 103 -5.77 -1.35 -10.39
N SER A 104 -6.15 -0.14 -9.95
CA SER A 104 -5.19 0.93 -9.69
C SER A 104 -4.23 0.60 -8.54
N ALA A 105 -4.74 -0.06 -7.50
CA ALA A 105 -3.93 -0.53 -6.39
C ALA A 105 -2.86 -1.54 -6.83
N MET A 106 -3.25 -2.53 -7.65
CA MET A 106 -2.33 -3.55 -8.15
C MET A 106 -1.33 -2.99 -9.17
N ALA A 107 -1.76 -2.06 -10.03
CA ALA A 107 -0.85 -1.36 -10.93
C ALA A 107 0.22 -0.60 -10.13
N TYR A 108 -0.16 0.13 -9.08
CA TYR A 108 0.78 0.82 -8.19
C TYR A 108 1.67 -0.14 -7.39
N ALA A 109 1.15 -1.27 -6.91
CA ALA A 109 1.96 -2.29 -6.23
C ALA A 109 3.10 -2.80 -7.12
N ARG A 110 2.82 -3.03 -8.41
CA ARG A 110 3.81 -3.48 -9.40
C ARG A 110 4.89 -2.43 -9.66
N THR A 111 4.54 -1.14 -9.71
CA THR A 111 5.55 -0.08 -9.92
C THR A 111 6.47 0.10 -8.71
N GLN A 112 6.00 -0.18 -7.50
CA GLN A 112 6.83 -0.20 -6.29
C GLN A 112 7.84 -1.35 -6.31
N LEU A 113 7.43 -2.53 -6.80
CA LEU A 113 8.28 -3.72 -6.86
C LEU A 113 9.29 -3.67 -8.02
N HIS A 114 8.95 -3.00 -9.12
CA HIS A 114 9.80 -2.88 -10.31
C HIS A 114 9.96 -1.42 -10.75
N PRO A 115 10.71 -0.60 -9.99
CA PRO A 115 10.90 0.82 -10.32
C PRO A 115 11.66 1.06 -11.65
N ALA A 116 12.35 0.04 -12.18
CA ALA A 116 13.19 0.15 -13.37
C ALA A 116 12.46 0.20 -14.73
N LEU A 117 11.12 0.10 -14.77
CA LEU A 117 10.34 0.21 -16.02
C LEU A 117 9.81 1.63 -16.29
N SER A 118 10.17 2.63 -15.48
CA SER A 118 9.93 4.04 -15.84
C SER A 118 11.01 4.48 -16.82
N VAL A 119 10.65 4.41 -18.10
CA VAL A 119 11.51 4.64 -19.26
C VAL A 119 12.11 6.05 -19.20
N ASN A 120 13.45 6.10 -19.18
CA ASN A 120 14.23 7.22 -19.67
C ASN A 120 13.74 7.60 -21.08
N GLY A 121 12.96 8.65 -21.17
CA GLY A 121 12.49 9.24 -22.42
C GLY A 121 12.68 10.75 -22.42
N ALA A 122 13.89 11.22 -22.08
CA ALA A 122 14.27 12.59 -22.35
C ALA A 122 14.78 12.70 -23.80
N PRO A 123 14.26 13.62 -24.60
CA PRO A 123 15.10 14.41 -25.48
C PRO A 123 15.47 15.69 -24.73
N MET A 124 16.69 15.75 -24.20
CA MET A 124 17.37 17.03 -23.93
C MET A 124 17.34 17.83 -25.24
N THR A 125 16.50 18.86 -25.30
CA THR A 125 16.62 19.86 -26.36
C THR A 125 17.84 20.70 -26.01
N HIS A 126 19.01 20.31 -26.55
CA HIS A 126 20.18 21.18 -26.62
C HIS A 126 19.80 22.38 -27.50
N TYR A 127 19.34 23.46 -26.88
CA TYR A 127 19.24 24.76 -27.55
C TYR A 127 20.68 25.28 -27.72
N ARG A 128 21.33 24.85 -28.81
CA ARG A 128 22.62 25.38 -29.23
C ARG A 128 22.38 26.81 -29.71
N MET A 129 22.80 27.77 -28.89
CA MET A 129 22.96 29.16 -29.32
C MET A 129 23.78 29.20 -30.61
N GLY A 130 23.26 29.92 -31.60
CA GLY A 130 23.95 30.13 -32.87
C GLY A 130 23.30 31.26 -33.66
N HIS A 131 23.87 32.45 -33.52
CA HIS A 131 24.04 33.57 -34.47
C HIS A 131 23.94 34.89 -33.69
N ALA A 132 25.03 35.59 -33.35
CA ALA A 132 26.08 36.20 -34.19
C ALA A 132 25.55 37.34 -35.07
N LEU A 133 25.88 38.56 -34.60
CA LEU A 133 26.09 39.85 -35.28
C LEU A 133 24.93 40.46 -36.10
#